data_AF-A0A933D8Y0-F1
#
_entry.id   AF-A0A933D8Y0-F1
#
_cell.length_a   1.000
_cell.length_b   1.000
_cell.length_c   1.000
_cell.angle_alpha   90.00
_cell.angle_beta   90.00
_cell.angle_gamma   90.00
#
_symmetry.space_group_name_H-M   'P 1'
#
loop_
_entity.id
_entity.type
_entity.pdbx_description
1 polymer ?
#
loop_
_entity_poly.entity_id
_entity_poly.type
_entity_poly.pdbx_seq_one_letter_code
_entity_poly.pdbx_strand_id
1 'polypeptide(L)'
;MSYIVVYGSLHVNNANDTTQNTATSKATLTVQSNIVGTQVYADSVLLGFTPLDTVQLESGVHVFRFLHPDGRSWLHSAIVETLTLYFSQHLHHRVTFPNVYHISSEPYGATVFVEDSVIGQTPLRLPLTSMADTLRVTKDGFREELLQITPAMNQIHVPLTSLHGGPLLSTSPYLSAKTSNNNLPLFITTGTTVLAGATAAYFKIKADKYYNDYRTFGDQHHLQKVREYDRISGISLAATELSFLLLTYLLLSR
;
A
#
# COMPACT_ATOMS: atom_id res chain seq x y z
N MET A 1 12.57 49.24 -3.65
CA MET A 1 13.46 49.21 -2.46
C MET A 1 14.68 48.41 -2.82
N SER A 2 15.70 49.12 -3.29
CA SER A 2 16.98 48.57 -3.71
C SER A 2 17.94 48.66 -2.54
N TYR A 3 18.64 47.59 -2.20
CA TYR A 3 19.78 47.68 -1.30
C TYR A 3 21.03 47.12 -1.98
N ILE A 4 22.06 47.93 -1.84
CA ILE A 4 23.33 47.98 -2.54
C ILE A 4 24.31 47.00 -1.87
N VAL A 5 25.05 46.28 -2.71
CA VAL A 5 26.23 45.50 -2.33
C VAL A 5 27.39 46.47 -2.08
N VAL A 6 28.02 46.40 -0.91
CA VAL A 6 29.28 47.09 -0.62
C VAL A 6 30.40 46.06 -0.59
N TYR A 7 31.35 46.20 -1.52
CA TYR A 7 32.59 45.45 -1.55
C TYR A 7 33.61 46.11 -0.62
N GLY A 8 34.15 45.34 0.34
CA GLY A 8 35.31 45.74 1.13
C GLY A 8 36.45 44.74 0.90
N SER A 9 37.57 45.22 0.38
CA SER A 9 38.84 44.50 0.28
C SER A 9 39.82 45.12 1.26
N LEU A 10 40.62 44.32 1.99
CA LEU A 10 42.09 44.47 2.13
C LEU A 10 42.71 43.45 3.13
N HIS A 11 43.56 42.60 2.56
CA HIS A 11 44.90 42.13 2.98
C HIS A 11 45.21 41.45 4.34
N VAL A 12 45.56 40.15 4.19
CA VAL A 12 46.74 39.39 4.70
C VAL A 12 46.84 39.07 6.19
N ASN A 13 46.92 37.76 6.51
CA ASN A 13 48.07 37.18 7.21
C ASN A 13 48.21 35.67 6.97
N ASN A 14 49.44 35.30 6.66
CA ASN A 14 49.95 33.94 6.50
C ASN A 14 50.12 33.27 7.89
N ALA A 15 50.19 31.94 7.85
CA ALA A 15 50.75 31.01 8.83
C ALA A 15 49.78 30.24 9.74
N ASN A 16 49.95 28.92 9.62
CA ASN A 16 49.70 27.84 10.58
C ASN A 16 48.35 27.13 10.51
N ASP A 17 48.42 25.99 9.83
CA ASP A 17 48.20 24.69 10.44
C ASP A 17 46.81 24.47 11.07
N THR A 18 45.94 23.89 10.27
CA THR A 18 45.33 22.62 10.65
C THR A 18 44.83 21.98 9.38
N THR A 19 45.70 21.22 8.72
CA THR A 19 45.22 20.00 8.09
C THR A 19 44.66 19.15 9.22
N GLN A 20 43.39 19.37 9.58
CA GLN A 20 42.56 18.39 10.26
C GLN A 20 42.54 17.20 9.32
N ASN A 21 43.53 16.33 9.51
CA ASN A 21 43.51 14.95 9.12
C ASN A 21 42.28 14.36 9.81
N THR A 22 41.11 14.50 9.19
CA THR A 22 39.98 13.62 9.45
C THR A 22 40.41 12.25 8.99
N ALA A 23 41.22 11.59 9.82
CA ALA A 23 41.44 10.17 9.77
C ALA A 23 40.03 9.59 9.85
N THR A 24 39.52 9.21 8.68
CA THR A 24 38.17 8.73 8.49
C THR A 24 38.01 7.54 9.42
N SER A 25 37.32 7.74 10.53
CA SER A 25 37.26 6.76 11.60
C SER A 25 36.29 5.68 11.16
N LYS A 26 36.76 4.73 10.35
CA LYS A 26 35.93 3.68 9.78
C LYS A 26 35.56 2.62 10.82
N ALA A 27 34.39 2.02 10.63
CA ALA A 27 33.95 0.79 11.25
C ALA A 27 33.60 -0.23 10.15
N THR A 28 33.50 -1.51 10.54
CA THR A 28 33.07 -2.58 9.64
C THR A 28 31.78 -3.22 10.14
N LEU A 29 30.91 -3.62 9.23
CA LEU A 29 29.61 -4.20 9.51
C LEU A 29 29.39 -5.46 8.69
N THR A 30 28.94 -6.53 9.34
CA THR A 30 28.39 -7.72 8.70
C THR A 30 26.91 -7.82 9.05
N VAL A 31 26.04 -8.04 8.06
CA VAL A 31 24.59 -8.16 8.27
C VAL A 31 24.08 -9.53 7.84
N GLN A 32 23.36 -10.19 8.76
CA GLN A 32 22.60 -11.41 8.48
C GLN A 32 21.11 -11.16 8.64
N SER A 33 20.29 -11.92 7.90
CA SER A 33 18.83 -11.91 8.04
C SER A 33 18.30 -13.34 7.98
N ASN A 34 17.17 -13.60 8.64
CA ASN A 34 16.43 -14.85 8.46
C ASN A 34 15.88 -14.99 7.02
N ILE A 35 15.76 -13.89 6.28
CA ILE A 35 15.39 -13.86 4.87
C ILE A 35 16.60 -13.48 4.01
N VAL A 36 17.00 -14.39 3.12
CA VAL A 36 18.10 -14.17 2.16
C VAL A 36 17.66 -13.13 1.11
N GLY A 37 18.58 -12.26 0.69
CA GLY A 37 18.31 -11.21 -0.29
C GLY A 37 17.62 -9.98 0.28
N THR A 38 17.58 -9.83 1.61
CA THR A 38 17.07 -8.60 2.25
C THR A 38 17.94 -7.42 1.82
N GLN A 39 17.34 -6.36 1.30
CA GLN A 39 18.07 -5.16 0.89
C GLN A 39 18.47 -4.37 2.13
N VAL A 40 19.75 -3.98 2.22
CA VAL A 40 20.31 -3.26 3.36
C VAL A 40 20.66 -1.84 2.95
N TYR A 41 20.02 -0.86 3.58
CA TYR A 41 20.33 0.55 3.43
C TYR A 41 20.94 1.12 4.70
N ALA A 42 21.88 2.06 4.58
CA ALA A 42 22.31 2.95 5.65
C ALA A 42 22.21 4.40 5.15
N ASP A 43 21.54 5.26 5.92
CA ASP A 43 21.36 6.69 5.60
C ASP A 43 20.84 6.93 4.17
N SER A 44 19.92 6.07 3.74
CA SER A 44 19.33 6.05 2.38
C SER A 44 20.21 5.52 1.25
N VAL A 45 21.46 5.11 1.51
CA VAL A 45 22.36 4.49 0.54
C VAL A 45 22.22 2.97 0.61
N LEU A 46 22.03 2.31 -0.54
CA LEU A 46 22.01 0.85 -0.63
C LEU A 46 23.43 0.31 -0.43
N LEU A 47 23.63 -0.48 0.62
CA LEU A 47 24.89 -1.16 0.91
C LEU A 47 24.99 -2.52 0.21
N GLY A 48 23.87 -3.19 0.00
CA GLY A 48 23.82 -4.49 -0.65
C GLY A 48 22.64 -5.34 -0.18
N PHE A 49 22.82 -6.66 -0.20
CA PHE A 49 21.78 -7.65 0.13
C PHE A 49 22.30 -8.65 1.16
N THR A 50 21.43 -9.19 2.02
CA THR A 50 21.83 -10.21 3.00
C THR A 50 22.02 -11.60 2.35
N PRO A 51 22.98 -12.42 2.84
CA PRO A 51 24.06 -12.06 3.77
C PRO A 51 24.96 -10.98 3.18
N LEU A 52 25.18 -9.92 3.96
CA LEU A 52 26.03 -8.80 3.56
C LEU A 52 27.35 -8.94 4.30
N ASP A 53 28.37 -9.33 3.55
CA ASP A 53 29.72 -9.50 4.07
C ASP A 53 30.41 -8.16 4.23
N THR A 54 31.07 -7.95 5.38
CA THR A 54 31.98 -6.85 5.74
C THR A 54 31.91 -5.61 4.84
N VAL A 55 31.07 -4.64 5.21
CA VAL A 55 31.02 -3.30 4.61
C VAL A 55 31.69 -2.28 5.53
N GLN A 56 32.46 -1.35 4.96
CA GLN A 56 33.04 -0.23 5.71
C GLN A 56 32.11 0.98 5.70
N LEU A 57 31.87 1.53 6.89
CA LEU A 57 31.05 2.73 7.12
C LEU A 57 31.84 3.71 7.99
N GLU A 58 31.42 4.97 8.02
CA GLU A 58 31.91 5.89 9.05
C GLU A 58 31.55 5.37 10.44
N SER A 59 32.35 5.73 11.45
CA SER A 59 31.90 5.60 12.83
C SER A 59 30.94 6.74 13.15
N GLY A 60 29.95 6.45 13.98
CA GLY A 60 28.85 7.36 14.26
C GLY A 60 27.51 6.64 14.30
N VAL A 61 26.45 7.43 14.34
CA VAL A 61 25.07 6.95 14.37
C VAL A 61 24.55 6.87 12.94
N HIS A 62 24.01 5.71 12.56
CA HIS A 62 23.46 5.46 11.24
C HIS A 62 22.04 4.91 11.34
N VAL A 63 21.18 5.33 10.42
CA VAL A 63 19.82 4.79 10.30
C VAL A 63 19.84 3.69 9.25
N PHE A 64 19.64 2.46 9.70
CA PHE A 64 19.53 1.29 8.85
C PHE A 64 18.09 1.02 8.46
N ARG A 65 17.89 0.65 7.20
CA ARG A 65 16.60 0.19 6.68
C ARG A 65 16.78 -1.12 5.95
N PHE A 66 16.03 -2.13 6.38
CA PHE A 66 16.05 -3.48 5.84
C PHE A 66 14.74 -3.74 5.10
N LEU A 67 14.82 -4.06 3.79
CA LEU A 67 13.65 -4.34 2.96
C LEU A 67 13.60 -5.81 2.57
N HIS A 68 12.44 -6.42 2.75
CA HIS A 68 12.18 -7.78 2.31
C HIS A 68 12.40 -7.92 0.78
N PRO A 69 13.01 -9.02 0.29
CA PRO A 69 13.27 -9.21 -1.15
C PRO A 69 11.99 -9.24 -1.99
N ASP A 70 10.91 -9.81 -1.45
CA ASP A 70 9.57 -9.71 -2.05
C ASP A 70 8.92 -8.37 -1.72
N GLY A 71 9.25 -7.36 -2.54
CA GLY A 71 8.70 -6.00 -2.43
C GLY A 71 7.28 -5.83 -2.97
N ARG A 72 6.63 -6.89 -3.48
CA ARG A 72 5.23 -6.82 -3.94
C ARG A 72 4.22 -7.15 -2.84
N SER A 73 4.66 -7.80 -1.79
CA SER A 73 3.81 -8.16 -0.67
C SER A 73 3.69 -6.99 0.31
N TRP A 74 2.50 -6.43 0.41
CA TRP A 74 2.12 -5.44 1.43
C TRP A 74 2.22 -5.98 2.87
N LEU A 75 2.47 -7.28 3.05
CA LEU A 75 2.63 -7.90 4.36
C LEU A 75 4.02 -7.66 4.96
N HIS A 76 5.04 -7.39 4.13
CA HIS A 76 6.41 -7.24 4.62
C HIS A 76 6.77 -5.77 4.80
N SER A 77 6.67 -5.28 6.03
CA SER A 77 7.10 -3.92 6.37
C SER A 77 8.63 -3.83 6.42
N ALA A 78 9.15 -2.64 6.11
CA ALA A 78 10.55 -2.33 6.31
C ALA A 78 10.90 -2.34 7.81
N ILE A 79 12.02 -2.95 8.17
CA ILE A 79 12.59 -2.81 9.52
C ILE A 79 13.53 -1.60 9.49
N VAL A 80 13.34 -0.66 10.42
CA VAL A 80 14.16 0.55 10.54
C VAL A 80 14.79 0.57 11.92
N GLU A 81 16.11 0.66 11.96
CA GLU A 81 16.90 0.63 13.20
C GLU A 81 17.93 1.74 13.21
N THR A 82 18.29 2.21 14.40
CA THR A 82 19.37 3.19 14.58
C THR A 82 20.53 2.48 15.27
N LEU A 83 21.66 2.34 14.58
CA LEU A 83 22.84 1.65 15.09
C LEU A 83 23.99 2.65 15.28
N THR A 84 24.76 2.49 16.34
CA THR A 84 25.98 3.27 16.58
C THR A 84 27.20 2.40 16.26
N LEU A 85 28.04 2.86 15.33
CA LEU A 85 29.28 2.21 14.92
C LEU A 85 30.47 2.90 15.58
N TYR A 86 31.30 2.15 16.30
CA TYR A 86 32.50 2.67 16.94
C TYR A 86 33.73 2.51 16.03
N PHE A 87 34.71 3.40 16.19
CA PHE A 87 35.96 3.35 15.42
C PHE A 87 36.66 1.99 15.55
N SER A 88 37.12 1.43 14.43
CA SER A 88 37.79 0.14 14.35
C SER A 88 36.96 -1.05 14.88
N GLN A 89 35.64 -0.86 15.08
CA GLN A 89 34.74 -1.94 15.45
C GLN A 89 34.43 -2.82 14.23
N HIS A 90 34.24 -4.12 14.48
CA HIS A 90 33.51 -5.00 13.60
C HIS A 90 32.17 -5.36 14.24
N LEU A 91 31.07 -4.85 13.70
CA LEU A 91 29.72 -5.14 14.19
C LEU A 91 29.11 -6.31 13.42
N HIS A 92 28.68 -7.35 14.13
CA HIS A 92 27.82 -8.39 13.57
C HIS A 92 26.38 -8.07 13.93
N HIS A 93 25.58 -7.74 12.92
CA HIS A 93 24.17 -7.41 13.11
C HIS A 93 23.28 -8.48 12.47
N ARG A 94 22.22 -8.88 13.19
CA ARG A 94 21.24 -9.86 12.71
C ARG A 94 19.85 -9.26 12.77
N VAL A 95 19.17 -9.27 11.63
CA VAL A 95 17.79 -8.81 11.47
C VAL A 95 16.86 -10.01 11.37
N THR A 96 15.72 -9.95 12.04
CA THR A 96 14.71 -11.02 11.98
C THR A 96 13.37 -10.44 11.57
N PHE A 97 12.92 -10.75 10.36
CA PHE A 97 11.57 -10.43 9.90
C PHE A 97 10.57 -11.36 10.60
N PRO A 98 9.49 -10.82 11.18
CA PRO A 98 8.42 -11.65 11.74
C PRO A 98 7.64 -12.33 10.61
N ASN A 99 7.12 -13.52 10.90
CA ASN A 99 6.11 -14.12 10.03
C ASN A 99 4.78 -13.43 10.28
N VAL A 100 4.12 -12.99 9.21
CA VAL A 100 2.84 -12.28 9.30
C VAL A 100 1.70 -13.22 8.93
N TYR A 101 0.80 -13.46 9.88
CA TYR A 101 -0.36 -14.33 9.73
C TYR A 101 -1.62 -13.50 9.54
N HIS A 102 -2.37 -13.76 8.46
CA HIS A 102 -3.70 -13.19 8.26
C HIS A 102 -4.75 -14.18 8.77
N ILE A 103 -5.42 -13.83 9.87
CA ILE A 103 -6.37 -14.70 10.57
C ILE A 103 -7.78 -14.16 10.34
N SER A 104 -8.64 -15.01 9.81
CA SER A 104 -10.07 -14.73 9.59
C SER A 104 -10.92 -15.81 10.26
N SER A 105 -12.13 -15.47 10.69
CA SER A 105 -13.07 -16.45 11.24
C SER A 105 -14.44 -16.32 10.59
N GLU A 106 -15.18 -17.42 10.61
CA GLU A 106 -16.59 -17.45 10.25
C GLU A 106 -17.40 -17.90 11.47
N PRO A 107 -18.24 -17.03 12.08
CA PRO A 107 -18.45 -15.62 11.71
C PRO A 107 -17.28 -14.69 12.12
N TYR A 108 -17.20 -13.53 11.47
CA TYR A 108 -16.20 -12.48 11.75
C TYR A 108 -16.31 -11.89 13.15
N GLY A 109 -15.25 -11.22 13.63
CA GLY A 109 -15.22 -10.58 14.94
C GLY A 109 -15.07 -11.58 16.07
N ALA A 110 -14.30 -12.65 15.85
CA ALA A 110 -13.87 -13.55 16.91
C ALA A 110 -12.61 -12.99 17.56
N THR A 111 -12.48 -13.12 18.88
CA THR A 111 -11.32 -12.66 19.64
C THR A 111 -10.19 -13.66 19.51
N VAL A 112 -9.01 -13.17 19.15
CA VAL A 112 -7.78 -13.97 18.98
C VAL A 112 -6.87 -13.74 20.17
N PHE A 113 -6.40 -14.83 20.76
CA PHE A 113 -5.46 -14.86 21.87
C PHE A 113 -4.17 -15.54 21.44
N VAL A 114 -3.05 -14.99 21.87
CA VAL A 114 -1.75 -15.67 21.88
C VAL A 114 -1.44 -15.93 23.35
N GLU A 115 -1.26 -17.20 23.71
CA GLU A 115 -1.18 -17.62 25.11
C GLU A 115 -2.41 -17.12 25.89
N ASP A 116 -2.22 -16.23 26.87
CA ASP A 116 -3.29 -15.65 27.67
C ASP A 116 -3.56 -14.17 27.38
N SER A 117 -2.89 -13.61 26.37
CA SER A 117 -3.05 -12.21 25.97
C SER A 117 -4.04 -12.06 24.81
N VAL A 118 -4.98 -11.11 24.94
CA VAL A 118 -5.87 -10.71 23.85
C VAL A 118 -5.06 -9.90 22.85
N ILE A 119 -5.00 -10.37 21.61
CA ILE A 119 -4.26 -9.69 20.54
C ILE A 119 -5.18 -8.81 19.70
N GLY A 120 -6.43 -9.23 19.51
CA GLY A 120 -7.41 -8.47 18.74
C GLY A 120 -8.59 -9.32 18.29
N GLN A 121 -9.31 -8.84 17.28
CA GLN A 121 -10.45 -9.55 16.70
C GLN A 121 -10.25 -9.81 15.20
N THR A 122 -10.81 -10.90 14.70
CA THR A 122 -10.77 -11.26 13.27
C THR A 122 -11.66 -10.33 12.41
N PRO A 123 -11.26 -10.02 11.16
CA PRO A 123 -9.97 -10.34 10.54
C PRO A 123 -8.79 -9.58 11.16
N LEU A 124 -7.68 -10.28 11.40
CA LEU A 124 -6.49 -9.76 12.09
C LEU A 124 -5.22 -10.08 11.32
N ARG A 125 -4.27 -9.14 11.27
CA ARG A 125 -2.89 -9.41 10.86
C ARG A 125 -2.01 -9.49 12.10
N LEU A 126 -1.35 -10.63 12.27
CA LEU A 126 -0.56 -10.94 13.44
C LEU A 126 0.90 -11.19 13.05
N PRO A 127 1.82 -10.25 13.29
CA PRO A 127 3.25 -10.48 13.15
C PRO A 127 3.76 -11.27 14.37
N LEU A 128 4.41 -12.41 14.12
CA LEU A 128 5.07 -13.22 15.16
C LEU A 128 6.55 -13.39 14.85
N THR A 129 7.39 -12.98 15.79
CA THR A 129 8.86 -13.13 15.70
C THR A 129 9.31 -14.52 16.18
N SER A 130 8.52 -15.15 17.04
CA SER A 130 8.68 -16.53 17.51
C SER A 130 7.41 -17.32 17.23
N MET A 131 7.51 -18.65 17.11
CA MET A 131 6.33 -19.49 17.04
C MET A 131 5.54 -19.33 18.33
N ALA A 132 4.33 -18.79 18.25
CA ALA A 132 3.33 -19.03 19.27
C ALA A 132 2.86 -20.47 19.07
N ASP A 133 3.02 -21.31 20.08
CA ASP A 133 2.69 -22.73 19.95
C ASP A 133 1.20 -22.94 19.68
N THR A 134 0.32 -22.04 20.14
CA THR A 134 -1.12 -22.17 19.90
C THR A 134 -1.83 -20.81 19.94
N LEU A 135 -2.68 -20.55 18.95
CA LEU A 135 -3.67 -19.47 19.00
C LEU A 135 -4.98 -20.01 19.52
N ARG A 136 -5.60 -19.26 20.43
CA ARG A 136 -6.97 -19.53 20.87
C ARG A 136 -7.89 -18.49 20.23
N VAL A 137 -8.93 -18.96 19.55
CA VAL A 137 -9.93 -18.10 18.90
C VAL A 137 -11.28 -18.36 19.55
N THR A 138 -11.92 -17.30 20.07
CA THR A 138 -13.19 -17.41 20.78
C THR A 138 -14.22 -16.41 20.26
N LYS A 139 -15.48 -16.79 20.36
CA LYS A 139 -16.61 -15.90 20.05
C LYS A 139 -17.83 -16.32 20.85
N ASP A 140 -18.58 -15.34 21.34
CA ASP A 140 -19.80 -15.59 22.11
C ASP A 140 -20.79 -16.47 21.34
N GLY A 141 -21.24 -17.55 21.98
CA GLY A 141 -22.15 -18.53 21.38
C GLY A 141 -21.48 -19.62 20.53
N PHE A 142 -20.16 -19.57 20.33
CA PHE A 142 -19.38 -20.53 19.56
C PHE A 142 -18.39 -21.29 20.43
N ARG A 143 -18.03 -22.49 19.99
CA ARG A 143 -16.97 -23.30 20.58
C ARG A 143 -15.64 -22.61 20.35
N GLU A 144 -14.78 -22.63 21.37
CA GLU A 144 -13.39 -22.18 21.21
C GLU A 144 -12.63 -23.10 20.26
N GLU A 145 -11.76 -22.51 19.44
CA GLU A 145 -10.89 -23.24 18.52
C GLU A 145 -9.43 -22.95 18.88
N LEU A 146 -8.62 -24.02 18.93
CA LEU A 146 -7.18 -23.96 19.18
C LEU A 146 -6.44 -24.27 17.87
N LEU A 147 -5.62 -23.32 17.43
CA LEU A 147 -4.94 -23.39 16.14
C LEU A 147 -3.44 -23.49 16.35
N GLN A 148 -2.85 -24.52 15.75
CA GLN A 148 -1.41 -24.69 15.65
C GLN A 148 -0.92 -23.89 14.45
N ILE A 149 -0.03 -22.93 14.66
CA ILE A 149 0.52 -22.14 13.57
C ILE A 149 1.80 -22.78 13.05
N THR A 150 1.91 -22.90 11.73
CA THR A 150 3.16 -23.32 11.07
C THR A 150 3.72 -22.16 10.25
N PRO A 151 5.06 -21.99 10.13
CA PRO A 151 5.68 -20.94 9.30
C PRO A 151 5.22 -20.91 7.83
N ALA A 152 4.75 -22.05 7.31
CA ALA A 152 4.28 -22.17 5.93
C ALA A 152 2.89 -21.55 5.69
N MET A 153 2.11 -21.28 6.74
CA MET A 153 0.76 -20.75 6.62
C MET A 153 0.78 -19.23 6.79
N ASN A 154 0.51 -18.44 5.77
CA ASN A 154 0.37 -16.98 5.91
C ASN A 154 -1.10 -16.52 5.98
N GLN A 155 -2.04 -17.40 5.64
CA GLN A 155 -3.48 -17.17 5.70
C GLN A 155 -4.15 -18.30 6.45
N ILE A 156 -4.93 -17.95 7.46
CA ILE A 156 -5.63 -18.88 8.35
C ILE A 156 -7.11 -18.50 8.35
N HIS A 157 -7.96 -19.46 8.00
CA HIS A 157 -9.41 -19.32 8.06
C HIS A 157 -9.97 -20.28 9.11
N VAL A 158 -10.77 -19.75 10.03
CA VAL A 158 -11.22 -20.44 11.24
C VAL A 158 -12.74 -20.55 11.24
N PRO A 159 -13.31 -21.68 10.78
CA PRO A 159 -14.74 -21.91 10.90
C PRO A 159 -15.10 -22.22 12.35
N LEU A 160 -15.95 -21.40 12.98
CA LEU A 160 -16.36 -21.61 14.36
C LEU A 160 -17.66 -22.42 14.44
N THR A 161 -17.69 -23.42 15.33
CA THR A 161 -18.86 -24.26 15.53
C THR A 161 -19.78 -23.68 16.60
N SER A 162 -21.07 -23.45 16.28
CA SER A 162 -22.06 -23.00 17.26
C SER A 162 -22.22 -24.00 18.42
N LEU A 163 -22.26 -23.51 19.66
CA LEU A 163 -22.54 -24.33 20.85
C LEU A 163 -24.02 -24.71 20.95
N HIS A 164 -24.90 -23.87 20.39
CA HIS A 164 -26.33 -24.16 20.33
C HIS A 164 -26.59 -24.89 19.01
N GLY A 165 -26.74 -26.21 19.10
CA GLY A 165 -27.01 -27.12 17.97
C GLY A 165 -28.41 -26.99 17.40
N GLY A 166 -28.82 -25.78 17.03
CA GLY A 166 -30.00 -25.51 16.21
C GLY A 166 -29.56 -24.77 14.93
N PRO A 167 -30.35 -24.85 13.84
CA PRO A 167 -30.11 -23.96 12.70
C PRO A 167 -30.07 -22.54 13.24
N LEU A 168 -29.00 -21.80 12.96
CA LEU A 168 -28.92 -20.40 13.29
C LEU A 168 -30.14 -19.71 12.64
N LEU A 169 -31.18 -19.45 13.43
CA LEU A 169 -32.21 -18.46 13.11
C LEU A 169 -31.60 -17.07 13.31
N SER A 170 -30.55 -16.85 12.54
CA SER A 170 -30.02 -15.56 12.16
C SER A 170 -29.51 -15.73 10.74
N THR A 171 -30.41 -16.20 9.85
CA THR A 171 -30.45 -15.62 8.51
C THR A 171 -30.77 -14.15 8.70
N SER A 172 -29.76 -13.39 9.08
CA SER A 172 -29.69 -11.99 8.69
C SER A 172 -30.05 -11.99 7.21
N PRO A 173 -31.10 -11.29 6.76
CA PRO A 173 -31.43 -11.22 5.34
C PRO A 173 -30.26 -10.69 4.50
N TYR A 174 -29.22 -10.13 5.14
CA TYR A 174 -27.95 -9.74 4.53
C TYR A 174 -27.01 -10.91 4.19
N LEU A 175 -27.15 -12.10 4.82
CA LEU A 175 -26.26 -13.26 4.62
C LEU A 175 -26.83 -14.33 3.66
N SER A 176 -28.11 -14.26 3.28
CA SER A 176 -28.61 -14.99 2.12
C SER A 176 -28.37 -14.21 0.83
N ALA A 177 -27.10 -13.86 0.57
CA ALA A 177 -26.67 -13.50 -0.77
C ALA A 177 -26.68 -14.78 -1.61
N LYS A 178 -27.83 -15.07 -2.23
CA LYS A 178 -27.90 -16.04 -3.32
C LYS A 178 -26.90 -15.58 -4.37
N THR A 179 -25.76 -16.26 -4.45
CA THR A 179 -24.69 -16.04 -5.44
C THR A 179 -25.23 -16.40 -6.82
N SER A 180 -26.03 -15.50 -7.39
CA SER A 180 -26.31 -15.49 -8.82
C SER A 180 -25.07 -14.91 -9.48
N ASN A 181 -24.15 -15.81 -9.85
CA ASN A 181 -22.92 -15.50 -10.58
C ASN A 181 -23.22 -15.12 -12.04
N ASN A 182 -24.14 -14.17 -12.25
CA ASN A 182 -24.44 -13.64 -13.56
C ASN A 182 -23.62 -12.39 -13.78
N ASN A 183 -22.47 -12.49 -14.45
CA ASN A 183 -21.59 -11.35 -14.76
C ASN A 183 -22.12 -10.48 -15.90
N LEU A 184 -23.22 -10.88 -16.55
CA LEU A 184 -23.83 -10.16 -17.66
C LEU A 184 -24.14 -8.68 -17.36
N PRO A 185 -24.69 -8.28 -16.20
CA PRO A 185 -24.92 -6.88 -15.87
C PRO A 185 -23.63 -6.06 -15.80
N LEU A 186 -22.52 -6.66 -15.34
CA LEU A 186 -21.21 -6.00 -15.27
C LEU A 186 -20.68 -5.70 -16.68
N PHE A 187 -20.75 -6.67 -17.59
CA PHE A 187 -20.30 -6.48 -18.97
C PHE A 187 -21.15 -5.44 -19.72
N ILE A 188 -22.48 -5.46 -19.52
CA ILE A 188 -23.39 -4.49 -20.13
C ILE A 188 -23.13 -3.07 -19.59
N THR A 189 -23.02 -2.90 -18.27
CA THR A 189 -22.78 -1.59 -17.66
C THR A 189 -21.40 -1.04 -18.01
N THR A 190 -20.38 -1.89 -18.06
CA THR A 190 -19.04 -1.51 -18.52
C THR A 190 -19.05 -1.07 -19.98
N GLY A 191 -19.63 -1.88 -20.87
CA GLY A 191 -19.72 -1.58 -22.30
C GLY A 191 -20.50 -0.29 -22.58
N THR A 192 -21.66 -0.13 -21.95
CA THR A 192 -22.48 1.09 -22.10
C THR A 192 -21.79 2.34 -21.57
N THR A 193 -21.10 2.25 -20.42
CA THR A 193 -20.34 3.39 -19.86
C THR A 193 -19.26 3.87 -20.84
N VAL A 194 -18.46 2.94 -21.38
CA VAL A 194 -17.39 3.26 -22.33
C VAL A 194 -17.95 3.82 -23.63
N LEU A 195 -18.98 3.18 -24.20
CA LEU A 195 -19.61 3.63 -25.44
C LEU A 195 -20.24 5.02 -25.28
N ALA A 196 -21.03 5.24 -24.23
CA ALA A 196 -21.62 6.54 -23.95
C ALA A 196 -20.54 7.61 -23.75
N GLY A 197 -19.46 7.29 -23.03
CA GLY A 197 -18.37 8.25 -22.79
C GLY A 197 -17.63 8.62 -24.08
N ALA A 198 -17.34 7.62 -24.93
CA ALA A 198 -16.76 7.84 -26.24
C ALA A 198 -17.67 8.70 -27.13
N THR A 199 -18.99 8.45 -27.12
CA THR A 199 -19.94 9.28 -27.88
C THR A 199 -19.99 10.71 -27.35
N ALA A 200 -20.00 10.91 -26.03
CA ALA A 200 -19.99 12.23 -25.41
C ALA A 200 -18.76 13.03 -25.85
N ALA A 201 -17.58 12.44 -25.76
CA ALA A 201 -16.32 13.05 -26.19
C ALA A 201 -16.30 13.36 -27.69
N TYR A 202 -16.70 12.39 -28.53
CA TYR A 202 -16.75 12.56 -29.98
C TYR A 202 -17.63 13.74 -30.39
N PHE A 203 -18.84 13.83 -29.83
CA PHE A 203 -19.76 14.92 -30.14
C PHE A 203 -19.34 16.25 -29.54
N LYS A 204 -18.65 16.25 -28.39
CA LYS A 204 -18.07 17.48 -27.83
C LYS A 204 -17.02 18.07 -28.76
N ILE A 205 -16.09 17.25 -29.23
CA ILE A 205 -15.04 17.66 -30.19
C ILE A 205 -15.69 18.24 -31.47
N LYS A 206 -16.76 17.60 -31.95
CA LYS A 206 -17.49 18.06 -33.14
C LYS A 206 -18.19 19.41 -32.89
N ALA A 207 -18.83 19.58 -31.73
CA ALA A 207 -19.46 20.84 -31.34
C ALA A 207 -18.43 21.98 -31.26
N ASP A 208 -17.29 21.74 -30.62
CA ASP A 208 -16.22 22.74 -30.48
C ASP A 208 -15.66 23.18 -31.84
N LYS A 209 -15.52 22.24 -32.79
CA LYS A 209 -15.12 22.57 -34.17
C LYS A 209 -16.11 23.52 -34.85
N TYR A 210 -17.41 23.19 -34.82
CA TYR A 210 -18.44 24.05 -35.41
C TYR A 210 -18.55 25.41 -34.70
N TYR A 211 -18.22 25.47 -33.41
CA TYR A 211 -18.19 26.73 -32.68
C TYR A 211 -17.03 27.63 -33.12
N ASN A 212 -15.85 27.05 -33.39
CA ASN A 212 -14.72 27.78 -33.97
C ASN A 212 -15.04 28.32 -35.37
N ASP A 213 -15.70 27.52 -36.20
CA ASP A 213 -16.17 27.96 -37.51
C ASP A 213 -17.19 29.11 -37.38
N TYR A 214 -18.15 29.02 -36.45
CA TYR A 214 -19.07 30.12 -36.13
C TYR A 214 -18.34 31.40 -35.72
N ARG A 215 -17.32 31.31 -34.85
CA ARG A 215 -16.52 32.48 -34.43
C ARG A 215 -15.75 33.12 -35.59
N THR A 216 -15.42 32.35 -36.62
CA THR A 216 -14.65 32.81 -37.77
C THR A 216 -15.54 33.42 -38.85
N PHE A 217 -16.66 32.76 -39.18
CA PHE A 217 -17.52 33.14 -40.30
C PHE A 217 -18.78 33.92 -39.88
N GLY A 218 -19.15 33.90 -38.60
CA GLY A 218 -20.33 34.60 -38.07
C GLY A 218 -21.68 34.00 -38.48
N ASP A 219 -21.69 32.84 -39.11
CA ASP A 219 -22.89 32.23 -39.73
C ASP A 219 -23.73 31.41 -38.72
N GLN A 220 -25.03 31.72 -38.67
CA GLN A 220 -26.00 31.10 -37.76
C GLN A 220 -26.17 29.58 -37.99
N HIS A 221 -25.92 29.06 -39.19
CA HIS A 221 -26.05 27.62 -39.45
C HIS A 221 -25.00 26.79 -38.67
N HIS A 222 -23.80 27.33 -38.45
CA HIS A 222 -22.78 26.69 -37.62
C HIS A 222 -23.23 26.62 -36.16
N LEU A 223 -23.85 27.68 -35.64
CA LEU A 223 -24.39 27.73 -34.27
C LEU A 223 -25.50 26.69 -34.04
N GLN A 224 -26.32 26.40 -35.05
CA GLN A 224 -27.34 25.34 -34.94
C GLN A 224 -26.69 23.96 -34.76
N LYS A 225 -25.63 23.66 -35.52
CA LYS A 225 -24.88 22.40 -35.40
C LYS A 225 -24.15 22.27 -34.06
N VAL A 226 -23.61 23.36 -33.52
CA VAL A 226 -23.05 23.37 -32.15
C VAL A 226 -24.10 22.89 -31.16
N ARG A 227 -25.30 23.50 -31.18
CA ARG A 227 -26.39 23.15 -30.26
C ARG A 227 -26.85 21.70 -30.40
N GLU A 228 -26.86 21.17 -31.63
CA GLU A 228 -27.20 19.77 -31.88
C GLU A 228 -26.17 18.82 -31.24
N TYR A 229 -24.89 19.01 -31.54
CA TYR A 229 -23.83 18.13 -31.05
C TYR A 229 -23.56 18.28 -29.55
N ASP A 230 -23.65 19.50 -28.99
CA ASP A 230 -23.54 19.71 -27.54
C ASP A 230 -24.67 19.03 -26.78
N ARG A 231 -25.90 19.02 -27.32
CA ARG A 231 -27.02 18.28 -26.70
C ARG A 231 -26.78 16.78 -26.69
N ILE A 232 -26.35 16.22 -27.83
CA ILE A 232 -26.03 14.79 -27.91
C ILE A 232 -24.89 14.46 -26.94
N SER A 233 -23.85 15.28 -26.91
CA SER A 233 -22.72 15.12 -25.99
C SER A 233 -23.18 15.15 -24.53
N GLY A 234 -24.02 16.12 -24.14
CA GLY A 234 -24.54 16.25 -22.78
C GLY A 234 -25.44 15.08 -22.37
N ILE A 235 -26.32 14.60 -23.26
CA ILE A 235 -27.17 13.41 -23.00
C ILE A 235 -26.29 12.16 -22.84
N SER A 236 -25.32 11.97 -23.74
CA SER A 236 -24.38 10.85 -23.65
C SER A 236 -23.56 10.90 -22.36
N LEU A 237 -23.11 12.08 -21.93
CA LEU A 237 -22.36 12.26 -20.68
C LEU A 237 -23.20 11.86 -19.47
N ALA A 238 -24.45 12.34 -19.40
CA ALA A 238 -25.38 11.95 -18.32
C ALA A 238 -25.63 10.43 -18.31
N ALA A 239 -25.76 9.81 -19.49
CA ALA A 239 -25.88 8.36 -19.60
C ALA A 239 -24.61 7.63 -19.11
N THR A 240 -23.42 8.14 -19.41
CA THR A 240 -22.15 7.63 -18.87
C THR A 240 -22.12 7.68 -17.36
N GLU A 241 -22.48 8.82 -16.76
CA GLU A 241 -22.46 9.01 -15.30
C GLU A 241 -23.42 8.03 -14.60
N LEU A 242 -24.64 7.89 -15.10
CA LEU A 242 -25.63 6.95 -14.56
C LEU A 242 -25.17 5.49 -14.71
N SER A 243 -24.65 5.09 -15.87
CA SER A 243 -24.11 3.74 -16.09
C SER A 243 -22.89 3.46 -15.23
N PHE A 244 -22.03 4.46 -14.99
CA PHE A 244 -20.87 4.34 -14.13
C PHE A 244 -21.23 4.19 -12.65
N LEU A 245 -22.22 4.96 -12.18
CA LEU A 245 -22.76 4.81 -10.82
C LEU A 245 -23.37 3.41 -10.62
N LEU A 246 -24.12 2.92 -11.60
CA LEU A 246 -24.66 1.56 -11.57
C LEU A 246 -23.55 0.50 -11.57
N LEU A 247 -22.52 0.66 -12.41
CA LEU A 247 -21.35 -0.22 -12.44
C LEU A 247 -20.65 -0.27 -11.08
N THR A 248 -20.43 0.90 -10.47
CA THR A 248 -19.79 1.02 -9.17
C THR A 248 -20.64 0.35 -8.09
N TYR A 249 -21.94 0.59 -8.09
CA TYR A 249 -22.86 -0.10 -7.19
C TYR A 249 -22.79 -1.63 -7.36
N LEU A 250 -22.79 -2.14 -8.60
CA LEU A 250 -22.70 -3.58 -8.87
C LEU A 250 -21.36 -4.19 -8.43
N LEU A 251 -20.27 -3.42 -8.46
CA LEU A 251 -18.96 -3.86 -7.97
C LEU A 251 -18.88 -3.88 -6.44
N LEU A 252 -19.53 -2.94 -5.76
CA LEU A 252 -19.50 -2.83 -4.30
C LEU A 252 -20.57 -3.69 -3.60
N SER A 253 -21.63 -4.08 -4.30
CA SER A 253 -22.73 -4.90 -3.77
C SER A 253 -22.51 -6.41 -3.93
N ARG A 254 -21.36 -6.81 -4.46
CA ARG A 254 -20.92 -8.21 -4.57
C ARG A 254 -19.83 -8.50 -3.56
#